data_AF-A0A0D0B8Z0-F1
#
_entry.id   AF-A0A0D0B8Z0-F1
#
_cell.length_a   1.000
_cell.length_b   1.000
_cell.length_c   1.000
_cell.angle_alpha   90.00
_cell.angle_beta   90.00
_cell.angle_gamma   90.00
#
_symmetry.space_group_name_H-M   'P 1'
#
loop_
_entity.id
_entity.type
_entity.pdbx_description
1 polymer ?
#
loop_
_entity_poly.entity_id
_entity_poly.type
_entity_poly.pdbx_seq_one_letter_code
_entity_poly.pdbx_strand_id
1 'polypeptide(L)'
;MASELHPNNTAIAKRANWAHTVEPISSAHLQLFRVDPDAYGPSILDSRLDTSGQTVREMGESAWNQTLIFKLARHAEAIVAAADNPQECGLPGQKIEWDNLFKDKIQQILRDIYNARIGHTSRTSSVIKQAQATRAWKFKCRQSIATAEQQCCRENGDAEGEECWGFVLYAVDVLQIDRMSDEEDGEEEGEAVKWVLGLDFCRREFRYLFHRVDSARSTVDQSLGGRKFKRRVETSRKSQRSTPVGIPSAFLSSNSRDANSARDENHDQLEGALLRFVHAVFCNYCLHMQQ
;
A
#
# COMPACT_ATOMS: atom_id res chain seq x y z
N MET A 1 9.75 -13.51 28.84
CA MET A 1 9.22 -14.76 28.27
C MET A 1 9.17 -14.58 26.76
N ALA A 2 10.18 -15.10 26.07
CA ALA A 2 10.26 -15.04 24.61
C ALA A 2 9.20 -15.97 24.02
N SER A 3 8.35 -15.42 23.16
CA SER A 3 7.32 -16.18 22.44
C SER A 3 8.04 -17.05 21.40
N GLU A 4 8.11 -18.35 21.67
CA GLU A 4 8.58 -19.35 20.70
C GLU A 4 7.62 -19.39 19.52
N LEU A 5 8.01 -18.74 18.43
CA LEU A 5 7.33 -18.85 17.14
C LEU A 5 7.43 -20.30 16.65
N HIS A 6 6.28 -20.98 16.60
CA HIS A 6 6.14 -22.34 16.09
C HIS A 6 6.81 -22.51 14.71
N PRO A 7 7.63 -23.57 14.50
CA PRO A 7 8.40 -23.80 13.28
C PRO A 7 7.54 -23.95 12.01
N ASN A 8 6.25 -24.26 12.14
CA ASN A 8 5.32 -24.35 11.01
C ASN A 8 4.99 -23.00 10.36
N ASN A 9 4.94 -21.91 11.13
CA ASN A 9 4.60 -20.59 10.57
C ASN A 9 5.73 -20.01 9.72
N THR A 10 6.98 -20.31 10.08
CA THR A 10 8.18 -19.85 9.36
C THR A 10 8.33 -20.55 8.01
N ALA A 11 7.99 -21.84 7.91
CA ALA A 11 8.00 -22.59 6.66
C ALA A 11 6.89 -22.14 5.69
N ILE A 12 5.70 -21.84 6.21
CA ILE A 12 4.57 -21.30 5.43
C ILE A 12 4.90 -19.88 4.93
N ALA A 13 5.48 -19.02 5.78
CA ALA A 13 5.89 -17.68 5.40
C ALA A 13 7.01 -17.66 4.34
N LYS A 14 8.00 -18.57 4.44
CA LYS A 14 9.04 -18.74 3.41
C LYS A 14 8.47 -19.28 2.09
N ARG A 15 7.51 -20.21 2.14
CA ARG A 15 6.80 -20.71 0.95
C ARG A 15 5.96 -19.63 0.24
N ALA A 16 5.39 -18.67 0.97
CA ALA A 16 4.64 -17.58 0.35
C ALA A 16 5.53 -16.51 -0.31
N ASN A 17 6.80 -16.40 0.10
CA ASN A 17 7.70 -15.34 -0.33
C ASN A 17 8.32 -15.59 -1.72
N TRP A 18 8.59 -16.84 -2.10
CA TRP A 18 9.09 -17.15 -3.45
C TRP A 18 7.99 -17.10 -4.52
N ALA A 19 6.76 -17.47 -4.15
CA ALA A 19 5.67 -17.68 -5.10
C ALA A 19 5.19 -16.39 -5.80
N HIS A 20 5.40 -15.22 -5.19
CA HIS A 20 5.04 -13.92 -5.78
C HIS A 20 6.16 -13.28 -6.61
N THR A 21 7.39 -13.79 -6.52
CA THR A 21 8.55 -13.29 -7.29
C THR A 21 8.83 -14.12 -8.54
N VAL A 22 8.06 -15.18 -8.78
CA VAL A 22 8.17 -15.96 -10.02
C VAL A 22 7.64 -15.16 -11.20
N GLU A 23 8.57 -14.63 -11.99
CA GLU A 23 8.24 -13.96 -13.25
C GLU A 23 7.65 -14.96 -14.26
N PRO A 24 6.53 -14.60 -14.92
CA PRO A 24 6.00 -15.39 -16.03
C PRO A 24 7.00 -15.50 -17.19
N ILE A 25 6.87 -16.57 -17.97
CA ILE A 25 7.56 -16.64 -19.26
C ILE A 25 7.03 -15.50 -20.13
N SER A 26 7.95 -14.74 -20.73
CA SER A 26 7.55 -13.58 -21.53
C SER A 26 6.72 -14.02 -22.74
N SER A 27 5.74 -13.19 -23.12
CA SER A 27 4.91 -13.48 -24.30
C SER A 27 5.76 -13.66 -25.55
N ALA A 28 6.84 -12.87 -25.71
CA ALA A 28 7.78 -13.01 -26.82
C ALA A 28 8.44 -14.40 -26.85
N HIS A 29 8.85 -14.93 -25.70
CA HIS A 29 9.46 -16.25 -25.62
C HIS A 29 8.43 -17.36 -25.91
N LEU A 30 7.20 -17.23 -25.41
CA LEU A 30 6.12 -18.17 -25.73
C LEU A 30 5.77 -18.19 -27.22
N GLN A 31 5.94 -17.07 -27.94
CA GLN A 31 5.76 -17.03 -29.39
C GLN A 31 6.89 -17.74 -30.12
N LEU A 32 8.15 -17.55 -29.70
CA LEU A 32 9.28 -18.31 -30.27
C LEU A 32 9.10 -19.82 -30.06
N PHE A 33 8.65 -20.23 -28.87
CA PHE A 33 8.30 -21.62 -28.57
C PHE A 33 7.21 -22.19 -29.49
N ARG A 34 6.20 -21.40 -29.89
CA ARG A 34 5.17 -21.85 -30.84
C ARG A 34 5.71 -22.07 -32.25
N VAL A 35 6.74 -21.30 -32.64
CA VAL A 35 7.37 -21.39 -33.96
C VAL A 35 8.32 -22.58 -34.02
N ASP A 36 9.16 -22.74 -33.00
CA ASP A 36 10.11 -23.85 -32.89
C ASP A 36 10.16 -24.37 -31.44
N PRO A 37 9.33 -25.39 -31.12
CA PRO A 37 9.25 -25.99 -29.79
C PRO A 37 10.53 -26.69 -29.33
N ASP A 38 11.35 -27.14 -30.27
CA ASP A 38 12.57 -27.90 -29.95
C ASP A 38 13.71 -26.95 -29.57
N ALA A 39 13.87 -25.84 -30.30
CA ALA A 39 14.90 -24.83 -30.01
C ALA A 39 14.54 -23.94 -28.81
N TYR A 40 13.27 -23.59 -28.63
CA TYR A 40 12.81 -22.64 -27.60
C TYR A 40 11.94 -23.29 -26.52
N GLY A 41 11.91 -24.62 -26.45
CA GLY A 41 11.16 -25.34 -25.44
C GLY A 41 11.77 -25.28 -24.04
N PRO A 42 11.02 -25.69 -23.01
CA PRO A 42 11.53 -25.74 -21.65
C PRO A 42 12.73 -26.69 -21.53
N SER A 43 13.74 -26.25 -20.78
CA SER A 43 14.91 -27.05 -20.40
C SER A 43 14.67 -27.70 -19.04
N ILE A 44 15.10 -28.96 -18.88
CA ILE A 44 15.05 -29.64 -17.57
C ILE A 44 16.03 -28.98 -16.59
N LEU A 45 17.21 -28.55 -17.06
CA LEU A 45 18.27 -27.98 -16.24
C LEU A 45 17.97 -26.54 -15.81
N ASP A 46 17.16 -25.81 -16.59
CA ASP A 46 16.68 -24.46 -16.28
C ASP A 46 15.14 -24.44 -16.35
N SER A 47 14.53 -25.28 -15.51
CA SER A 47 13.08 -25.49 -15.50
C SER A 47 12.36 -24.26 -14.96
N ARG A 48 11.79 -23.47 -15.88
CA ARG A 48 10.86 -22.36 -15.55
C ARG A 48 9.43 -22.77 -15.84
N LEU A 49 8.50 -22.36 -14.99
CA LEU A 49 7.06 -22.55 -15.22
C LEU A 49 6.47 -21.33 -15.91
N ASP A 50 5.57 -21.57 -16.86
CA ASP A 50 4.69 -20.54 -17.36
C ASP A 50 3.59 -20.25 -16.34
N THR A 51 3.62 -19.04 -15.81
CA THR A 51 2.66 -18.56 -14.82
C THR A 51 1.83 -17.41 -15.37
N SER A 52 1.76 -17.19 -16.69
CA SER A 52 1.03 -16.05 -17.25
C SER A 52 -0.50 -16.19 -17.19
N GLY A 53 -1.02 -17.40 -16.96
CA GLY A 53 -2.45 -17.67 -16.87
C GLY A 53 -3.13 -16.96 -15.68
N GLN A 54 -4.41 -16.61 -15.84
CA GLN A 54 -5.21 -15.99 -14.79
C GLN A 54 -5.74 -17.02 -13.79
N THR A 55 -5.89 -18.27 -14.21
CA THR A 55 -6.33 -19.37 -13.34
C THR A 55 -5.27 -20.47 -13.24
N VAL A 56 -5.32 -21.28 -12.16
CA VAL A 56 -4.47 -22.48 -12.02
C VAL A 56 -4.65 -23.42 -13.20
N ARG A 57 -5.89 -23.53 -13.70
CA ARG A 57 -6.20 -24.33 -14.88
C ARG A 57 -5.49 -23.81 -16.12
N GLU A 58 -5.60 -22.51 -16.43
CA GLU A 58 -4.92 -21.90 -17.57
C GLU A 58 -3.40 -22.03 -17.51
N MET A 59 -2.81 -21.79 -16.33
CA MET A 59 -1.38 -22.01 -16.14
C MET A 59 -1.04 -23.49 -16.37
N GLY A 60 -1.83 -24.41 -15.82
CA GLY A 60 -1.63 -25.85 -15.98
C GLY A 60 -1.74 -26.32 -17.42
N GLU A 61 -2.69 -25.78 -18.17
CA GLU A 61 -2.98 -26.14 -19.57
C GLU A 61 -2.07 -25.43 -20.57
N SER A 62 -1.17 -24.54 -20.12
CA SER A 62 -0.18 -23.91 -20.98
C SER A 62 0.68 -24.97 -21.70
N ALA A 63 0.83 -24.82 -23.01
CA ALA A 63 1.66 -25.70 -23.84
C ALA A 63 3.10 -25.79 -23.32
N TRP A 64 3.63 -24.70 -22.75
CA TRP A 64 4.94 -24.68 -22.10
C TRP A 64 5.00 -25.64 -20.91
N ASN A 65 4.04 -25.54 -19.98
CA ASN A 65 4.01 -26.38 -18.78
C ASN A 65 3.71 -27.84 -19.11
N GLN A 66 2.84 -28.11 -20.08
CA GLN A 66 2.60 -29.47 -20.57
C GLN A 66 3.86 -30.10 -21.17
N THR A 67 4.63 -29.32 -21.94
CA THR A 67 5.90 -29.78 -22.52
C THR A 67 6.94 -30.04 -21.44
N LEU A 68 7.01 -29.20 -20.41
CA LEU A 68 7.92 -29.42 -19.27
C LEU A 68 7.55 -30.69 -18.50
N ILE A 69 6.26 -30.91 -18.20
CA ILE A 69 5.77 -32.13 -17.54
C ILE A 69 6.22 -33.36 -18.34
N PHE A 70 5.99 -33.36 -19.65
CA PHE A 70 6.38 -34.46 -20.52
C PHE A 70 7.89 -34.70 -20.49
N LYS A 71 8.71 -33.65 -20.66
CA LYS A 71 10.18 -33.76 -20.63
C LYS A 71 10.69 -34.31 -19.28
N LEU A 72 10.13 -33.84 -18.17
CA LEU A 72 10.47 -34.34 -16.82
C LEU A 72 10.10 -35.82 -16.66
N ALA A 73 8.91 -36.21 -17.12
CA ALA A 73 8.46 -37.60 -17.05
C ALA A 73 9.36 -38.53 -17.85
N ARG A 74 9.68 -38.17 -19.11
CA ARG A 74 10.59 -38.96 -19.95
C ARG A 74 12.01 -39.04 -19.35
N HIS A 75 12.49 -37.95 -18.76
CA HIS A 75 13.81 -37.94 -18.13
C HIS A 75 13.87 -38.81 -16.88
N ALA A 76 12.83 -38.78 -16.04
CA ALA A 76 12.72 -39.66 -14.88
C ALA A 76 12.66 -41.13 -15.29
N GLU A 77 11.89 -41.46 -16.33
CA GLU A 77 11.87 -42.81 -16.91
C GLU A 77 13.26 -43.26 -17.38
N ALA A 78 13.99 -42.39 -18.08
CA ALA A 78 15.34 -42.71 -18.56
C ALA A 78 16.34 -42.93 -17.40
N ILE A 79 16.25 -42.13 -16.33
CA ILE A 79 17.08 -42.30 -15.13
C ILE A 79 16.81 -43.66 -14.48
N VAL A 80 15.54 -44.03 -14.30
CA VAL A 80 15.17 -45.31 -13.67
C VAL A 80 15.54 -46.49 -14.54
N ALA A 81 15.38 -46.39 -15.87
CA ALA A 81 15.78 -47.44 -16.79
C ALA A 81 17.31 -47.68 -16.81
N ALA A 82 18.10 -46.66 -16.51
CA ALA A 82 19.56 -46.74 -16.46
C ALA A 82 20.12 -47.15 -15.07
N ALA A 83 19.25 -47.31 -14.05
CA ALA A 83 19.68 -47.67 -12.70
C ALA A 83 20.03 -49.16 -12.58
N ASP A 84 20.94 -49.51 -11.67
CA ASP A 84 21.33 -50.91 -11.42
C ASP A 84 20.17 -51.76 -10.86
N ASN A 85 19.27 -51.12 -10.08
CA ASN A 85 18.08 -51.76 -9.48
C ASN A 85 16.80 -50.99 -9.81
N PRO A 86 16.28 -51.02 -11.05
CA PRO A 86 15.08 -50.26 -11.43
C PRO A 86 13.83 -50.66 -10.62
N GLN A 87 13.80 -51.89 -10.12
CA GLN A 87 12.68 -52.43 -9.32
C GLN A 87 12.58 -51.81 -7.92
N GLU A 88 13.64 -51.16 -7.43
CA GLU A 88 13.64 -50.43 -6.16
C GLU A 88 13.07 -49.01 -6.31
N CYS A 89 12.93 -48.52 -7.55
CA CYS A 89 12.30 -47.24 -7.85
C CYS A 89 10.77 -47.42 -7.89
N GLY A 90 10.12 -47.37 -6.73
CA GLY A 90 8.66 -47.49 -6.58
C GLY A 90 8.25 -48.62 -5.64
N LEU A 91 6.95 -48.92 -5.61
CA LEU A 91 6.45 -50.09 -4.89
C LEU A 91 6.61 -51.35 -5.76
N PRO A 92 7.01 -52.51 -5.19
CA PRO A 92 7.18 -53.74 -5.95
C PRO A 92 5.94 -54.09 -6.78
N GLY A 93 6.13 -54.27 -8.08
CA GLY A 93 5.06 -54.62 -9.03
C GLY A 93 4.18 -53.46 -9.50
N GLN A 94 4.42 -52.22 -9.04
CA GLN A 94 3.66 -51.05 -9.47
C GLN A 94 4.38 -50.29 -10.58
N LYS A 95 3.68 -50.02 -11.68
CA LYS A 95 4.15 -49.11 -12.72
C LYS A 95 3.99 -47.66 -12.22
N ILE A 96 5.08 -46.89 -12.23
CA ILE A 96 5.03 -45.45 -11.90
C ILE A 96 4.46 -44.68 -13.09
N GLU A 97 3.40 -43.91 -12.86
CA GLU A 97 2.85 -42.97 -13.82
C GLU A 97 3.52 -41.60 -13.68
N TRP A 98 4.72 -41.46 -14.26
CA TRP A 98 5.55 -40.26 -14.13
C TRP A 98 4.86 -38.98 -14.58
N ASP A 99 4.13 -39.03 -15.69
CA ASP A 99 3.35 -37.89 -16.20
C ASP A 99 2.35 -37.37 -15.16
N ASN A 100 1.61 -38.27 -14.50
CA ASN A 100 0.64 -37.89 -13.47
C ASN A 100 1.35 -37.33 -12.22
N LEU A 101 2.46 -37.94 -11.81
CA LEU A 101 3.24 -37.48 -10.66
C LEU A 101 3.76 -36.04 -10.87
N PHE A 102 4.36 -35.76 -12.03
CA PHE A 102 4.85 -34.41 -12.33
C PHE A 102 3.71 -33.41 -12.54
N LYS A 103 2.61 -33.84 -13.17
CA LYS A 103 1.40 -33.01 -13.30
C LYS A 103 0.87 -32.57 -11.94
N ASP A 104 0.71 -33.50 -11.00
CA ASP A 104 0.21 -33.19 -9.65
C ASP A 104 1.15 -32.24 -8.90
N LYS A 105 2.47 -32.47 -8.99
CA LYS A 105 3.46 -31.59 -8.36
C LYS A 105 3.44 -30.18 -8.95
N ILE A 106 3.42 -30.06 -10.28
CA ILE A 106 3.36 -28.75 -10.94
C ILE A 106 2.04 -28.05 -10.65
N GLN A 107 0.90 -28.76 -10.66
CA GLN A 107 -0.40 -28.20 -10.28
C GLN A 107 -0.40 -27.64 -8.85
N GLN A 108 0.26 -28.31 -7.90
CA GLN A 108 0.41 -27.79 -6.55
C GLN A 108 1.23 -26.48 -6.52
N ILE A 109 2.36 -26.44 -7.24
CA ILE A 109 3.21 -25.25 -7.35
C ILE A 109 2.43 -24.07 -7.96
N LEU A 110 1.69 -24.31 -9.05
CA LEU A 110 0.86 -23.30 -9.70
C LEU A 110 -0.27 -22.80 -8.79
N ARG A 111 -0.85 -23.68 -7.97
CA ARG A 111 -1.85 -23.31 -6.97
C ARG A 111 -1.26 -22.41 -5.88
N ASP A 112 -0.05 -22.69 -5.43
CA ASP A 112 0.65 -21.86 -4.45
C ASP A 112 0.93 -20.46 -5.01
N ILE A 113 1.37 -20.37 -6.27
CA ILE A 113 1.59 -19.10 -7.00
C ILE A 113 0.29 -18.32 -7.16
N TYR A 114 -0.80 -18.97 -7.59
CA TYR A 114 -2.11 -18.35 -7.73
C TYR A 114 -2.63 -17.78 -6.40
N ASN A 115 -2.55 -18.56 -5.32
CA ASN A 115 -2.97 -18.14 -3.99
C ASN A 115 -2.12 -16.97 -3.47
N ALA A 116 -0.81 -16.97 -3.74
CA ALA A 116 0.06 -15.86 -3.38
C ALA A 116 -0.34 -14.56 -4.10
N ARG A 117 -0.67 -14.64 -5.40
CA ARG A 117 -1.14 -13.49 -6.19
C ARG A 117 -2.45 -12.93 -5.68
N ILE A 118 -3.43 -13.78 -5.40
CA ILE A 118 -4.74 -13.35 -4.87
C ILE A 118 -4.62 -12.78 -3.46
N GLY A 119 -3.82 -13.43 -2.60
CA GLY A 119 -3.56 -12.93 -1.26
C GLY A 119 -2.95 -11.53 -1.29
N HIS A 120 -2.04 -11.28 -2.23
CA HIS A 120 -1.41 -9.98 -2.42
C HIS A 120 -2.40 -8.92 -2.94
N THR A 121 -3.16 -9.21 -4.00
CA THR A 121 -4.14 -8.25 -4.56
C THR A 121 -5.25 -7.91 -3.56
N SER A 122 -5.77 -8.91 -2.84
CA SER A 122 -6.78 -8.72 -1.79
C SER A 122 -6.27 -7.82 -0.67
N ARG A 123 -5.05 -8.08 -0.17
CA ARG A 123 -4.42 -7.28 0.90
C ARG A 123 -4.13 -5.85 0.46
N THR A 124 -3.67 -5.64 -0.77
CA THR A 124 -3.43 -4.29 -1.31
C THR A 124 -4.75 -3.52 -1.45
N SER A 125 -5.81 -4.18 -1.91
CA SER A 125 -7.13 -3.54 -2.04
C SER A 125 -7.76 -3.16 -0.70
N SER A 126 -7.60 -3.99 0.34
CA SER A 126 -8.13 -3.72 1.68
C SER A 126 -7.37 -2.59 2.37
N VAL A 127 -6.04 -2.55 2.23
CA VAL A 127 -5.20 -1.46 2.75
C VAL A 127 -5.56 -0.13 2.10
N ILE A 128 -5.75 -0.10 0.77
CA ILE A 128 -6.17 1.12 0.05
C ILE A 128 -7.53 1.61 0.54
N LYS A 129 -8.51 0.70 0.68
CA LYS A 129 -9.85 1.03 1.20
C LYS A 129 -9.79 1.55 2.63
N GLN A 130 -8.98 0.94 3.49
CA GLN A 130 -8.81 1.37 4.87
C GLN A 130 -8.14 2.75 4.97
N ALA A 131 -7.14 3.01 4.12
CA ALA A 131 -6.51 4.33 4.03
C ALA A 131 -7.51 5.40 3.57
N GLN A 132 -8.34 5.11 2.55
CA GLN A 132 -9.40 6.01 2.09
C GLN A 132 -10.44 6.29 3.19
N ALA A 133 -10.91 5.26 3.90
CA ALA A 133 -11.85 5.41 5.00
C ALA A 133 -11.26 6.26 6.15
N THR A 134 -9.99 6.04 6.47
CA THR A 134 -9.27 6.83 7.49
C THR A 134 -9.20 8.30 7.08
N ARG A 135 -8.89 8.58 5.81
CA ARG A 135 -8.87 9.95 5.26
C ARG A 135 -10.25 10.61 5.31
N ALA A 136 -11.29 9.90 4.90
CA ALA A 136 -12.67 10.41 4.94
C ALA A 136 -13.10 10.75 6.38
N TRP A 137 -12.76 9.89 7.33
CA TRP A 137 -13.01 10.13 8.75
C TRP A 137 -12.28 11.38 9.27
N LYS A 138 -10.98 11.53 8.95
CA LYS A 138 -10.19 12.71 9.34
C LYS A 138 -10.78 14.00 8.79
N PHE A 139 -11.14 14.01 7.51
CA PHE A 139 -11.77 15.16 6.87
C PHE A 139 -13.05 15.56 7.61
N LYS A 140 -13.98 14.62 7.80
CA LYS A 140 -15.24 14.87 8.51
C LYS A 140 -15.01 15.34 9.94
N CYS A 141 -14.06 14.74 10.67
CA CYS A 141 -13.74 15.13 12.03
C CYS A 141 -13.22 16.57 12.09
N ARG A 142 -12.26 16.92 11.23
CA ARG A 142 -11.65 18.26 11.21
C ARG A 142 -12.64 19.34 10.77
N GLN A 143 -13.48 19.03 9.79
CA GLN A 143 -14.56 19.92 9.36
C GLN A 143 -15.53 20.19 10.51
N SER A 144 -15.94 19.14 11.24
CA SER A 144 -16.82 19.26 12.40
C SER A 144 -16.20 20.11 13.53
N ILE A 145 -14.91 19.91 13.84
CA ILE A 145 -14.21 20.69 14.87
C ILE A 145 -14.12 22.16 14.45
N ALA A 146 -13.64 22.43 13.24
CA ALA A 146 -13.49 23.81 12.76
C ALA A 146 -14.83 24.56 12.74
N THR A 147 -15.92 23.88 12.36
CA THR A 147 -17.27 24.45 12.39
C THR A 147 -17.73 24.76 13.82
N ALA A 148 -17.50 23.84 14.76
CA ALA A 148 -17.91 24.02 16.15
C ALA A 148 -17.13 25.15 16.84
N GLU A 149 -15.82 25.20 16.63
CA GLU A 149 -14.95 26.26 17.18
C GLU A 149 -15.29 27.63 16.60
N GLN A 150 -15.53 27.72 15.29
CA GLN A 150 -15.98 28.96 14.66
C GLN A 150 -17.29 29.46 15.27
N GLN A 151 -18.26 28.56 15.47
CA GLN A 151 -19.54 28.90 16.08
C GLN A 151 -19.37 29.33 17.55
N CYS A 152 -18.50 28.66 18.32
CA CYS A 152 -18.18 29.03 19.70
C CYS A 152 -17.60 30.45 19.77
N CYS A 153 -16.64 30.79 18.91
CA CYS A 153 -16.09 32.15 18.84
C CYS A 153 -17.17 33.19 18.51
N ARG A 154 -18.06 32.90 17.55
CA ARG A 154 -19.19 33.76 17.20
C ARG A 154 -20.12 34.01 18.40
N GLU A 155 -20.49 32.95 19.12
CA GLU A 155 -21.38 33.05 20.28
C GLU A 155 -20.76 33.83 21.44
N ASN A 156 -19.43 33.76 21.58
CA ASN A 156 -18.67 34.49 22.60
C ASN A 156 -18.30 35.93 22.16
N GLY A 157 -18.62 36.34 20.94
CA GLY A 157 -18.23 37.65 20.39
C GLY A 157 -16.73 37.79 20.10
N ASP A 158 -16.00 36.68 19.98
CA ASP A 158 -14.58 36.63 19.62
C ASP A 158 -14.42 36.68 18.09
N ALA A 159 -14.38 37.89 17.53
CA ALA A 159 -14.28 38.10 16.09
C ALA A 159 -12.97 37.56 15.47
N GLU A 160 -11.84 37.66 16.20
CA GLU A 160 -10.54 37.15 15.71
C GLU A 160 -10.55 35.62 15.67
N GLY A 161 -11.09 34.97 16.71
CA GLY A 161 -11.28 33.53 16.74
C GLY A 161 -12.24 33.03 15.66
N GLU A 162 -13.34 33.74 15.41
CA GLU A 162 -14.30 33.40 14.35
C GLU A 162 -13.64 33.46 12.97
N GLU A 163 -12.87 34.50 12.67
CA GLU A 163 -12.14 34.63 11.40
C GLU A 163 -11.08 33.52 11.26
N CYS A 164 -10.31 33.26 12.32
CA CYS A 164 -9.30 32.21 12.37
C CYS A 164 -9.90 30.83 12.07
N TRP A 165 -10.97 30.44 12.77
CA TRP A 165 -11.60 29.14 12.57
C TRP A 165 -12.38 29.05 11.26
N GLY A 166 -12.94 30.16 10.78
CA GLY A 166 -13.54 30.26 9.44
C GLY A 166 -12.52 29.98 8.34
N PHE A 167 -11.30 30.51 8.46
CA PHE A 167 -10.21 30.18 7.55
C PHE A 167 -9.79 28.72 7.64
N VAL A 168 -9.69 28.16 8.85
CA VAL A 168 -9.37 26.74 9.05
C VAL A 168 -10.42 25.85 8.36
N LEU A 169 -11.70 26.16 8.53
CA LEU A 169 -12.80 25.45 7.87
C LEU A 169 -12.68 25.54 6.34
N TYR A 170 -12.46 26.74 5.81
CA TYR A 170 -12.20 26.94 4.38
C TYR A 170 -11.02 26.09 3.88
N ALA A 171 -9.90 26.07 4.60
CA ALA A 171 -8.74 25.28 4.24
C ALA A 171 -9.03 23.77 4.24
N VAL A 172 -9.80 23.27 5.22
CA VAL A 172 -10.23 21.86 5.28
C VAL A 172 -11.10 21.52 4.06
N ASP A 173 -12.05 22.39 3.71
CA ASP A 173 -12.97 22.19 2.58
C ASP A 173 -12.26 22.20 1.23
N VAL A 174 -11.29 23.10 1.03
CA VAL A 174 -10.46 23.14 -0.18
C VAL A 174 -9.58 21.89 -0.30
N LEU A 175 -9.03 21.41 0.82
CA LEU A 175 -8.11 20.27 0.84
C LEU A 175 -8.86 18.93 0.62
N GLN A 176 -10.12 18.81 1.05
CA GLN A 176 -10.94 17.61 0.88
C GLN A 176 -10.31 16.31 1.44
N ILE A 177 -10.98 15.18 1.21
CA ILE A 177 -10.58 13.84 1.67
C ILE A 177 -9.18 13.47 1.16
N ASP A 178 -8.87 13.80 -0.10
CA ASP A 178 -7.62 13.39 -0.72
C ASP A 178 -6.38 14.06 -0.14
N ARG A 179 -6.52 15.06 0.73
CA ARG A 179 -5.40 15.80 1.34
C ARG A 179 -5.28 15.55 2.83
N MET A 180 -6.07 14.62 3.35
CA MET A 180 -5.83 14.06 4.66
C MET A 180 -4.60 13.16 4.60
N SER A 181 -3.74 13.25 5.62
CA SER A 181 -2.53 12.43 5.72
C SER A 181 -2.88 10.95 5.88
N ASP A 182 -2.02 10.09 5.32
CA ASP A 182 -2.09 8.65 5.59
C ASP A 182 -1.45 8.35 6.95
N GLU A 183 -1.90 7.26 7.57
CA GLU A 183 -1.36 6.77 8.84
C GLU A 183 -0.92 5.32 8.70
N GLU A 184 0.25 5.00 9.24
CA GLU A 184 0.73 3.63 9.40
C GLU A 184 0.85 3.29 10.88
N ASP A 185 0.47 2.07 11.27
CA ASP A 185 0.79 1.57 12.61
C ASP A 185 2.28 1.25 12.70
N GLY A 186 2.91 1.60 13.82
CA GLY A 186 4.26 1.15 14.13
C GLY A 186 4.57 1.25 15.61
N GLU A 187 5.86 1.16 15.91
CA GLU A 187 6.38 1.13 17.27
C GLU A 187 7.56 2.08 17.38
N GLU A 188 7.57 2.93 18.41
CA GLU A 188 8.68 3.83 18.74
C GLU A 188 8.96 3.68 20.23
N GLU A 189 10.21 3.32 20.58
CA GLU A 189 10.65 3.10 21.97
C GLU A 189 9.81 2.08 22.76
N GLY A 190 9.27 1.07 22.08
CA GLY A 190 8.42 0.05 22.71
C GLY A 190 6.94 0.43 22.82
N GLU A 191 6.55 1.63 22.38
CA GLU A 191 5.17 2.10 22.39
C GLU A 191 4.53 2.02 21.00
N ALA A 192 3.28 1.57 20.94
CA ALA A 192 2.52 1.56 19.70
C ALA A 192 2.13 2.98 19.27
N VAL A 193 2.69 3.43 18.15
CA VAL A 193 2.47 4.77 17.57
C VAL A 193 1.72 4.71 16.25
N LYS A 194 1.19 5.86 15.83
CA LYS A 194 0.66 6.11 14.49
C LYS A 194 1.61 7.04 13.74
N TRP A 195 2.31 6.50 12.75
CA TRP A 195 3.17 7.26 11.87
C TRP A 195 2.35 8.06 10.87
N VAL A 196 2.47 9.38 10.91
CA VAL A 196 1.77 10.28 9.99
C VAL A 196 2.69 10.54 8.79
N LEU A 197 2.25 10.10 7.62
CA LEU A 197 3.00 10.30 6.38
C LEU A 197 2.84 11.73 5.87
N GLY A 198 3.94 12.32 5.42
CA GLY A 198 3.94 13.62 4.78
C GLY A 198 3.29 13.58 3.40
N LEU A 199 2.56 14.63 3.03
CA LEU A 199 2.10 14.84 1.66
C LEU A 199 3.11 15.70 0.91
N ASP A 200 3.64 15.21 -0.22
CA ASP A 200 4.66 15.92 -0.98
C ASP A 200 4.15 17.18 -1.67
N PHE A 201 2.92 17.10 -2.15
CA PHE A 201 2.29 18.18 -2.88
C PHE A 201 1.68 19.24 -1.96
N CYS A 202 1.55 18.99 -0.65
CA CYS A 202 0.90 19.92 0.28
C CYS A 202 1.95 20.68 1.08
N ARG A 203 1.75 21.99 1.21
CA ARG A 203 2.58 22.86 2.03
C ARG A 203 2.68 22.38 3.48
N ARG A 204 3.88 22.48 4.06
CA ARG A 204 4.17 21.96 5.41
C ARG A 204 3.35 22.71 6.47
N GLU A 205 3.03 23.96 6.21
CA GLU A 205 2.25 24.87 7.03
C GLU A 205 0.86 24.29 7.36
N PHE A 206 0.22 23.58 6.42
CA PHE A 206 -1.08 22.93 6.67
C PHE A 206 -0.98 21.77 7.67
N ARG A 207 0.20 21.21 7.91
CA ARG A 207 0.37 20.20 8.97
C ARG A 207 0.12 20.81 10.34
N TYR A 208 0.66 21.99 10.58
CA TYR A 208 0.45 22.71 11.84
C TYR A 208 -1.01 23.11 12.02
N LEU A 209 -1.65 23.56 10.93
CA LEU A 209 -3.09 23.83 10.93
C LEU A 209 -3.88 22.58 11.33
N PHE A 210 -3.63 21.44 10.69
CA PHE A 210 -4.31 20.19 11.03
C PHE A 210 -3.99 19.67 12.43
N HIS A 211 -2.76 19.84 12.91
CA HIS A 211 -2.38 19.51 14.28
C HIS A 211 -3.18 20.35 15.28
N ARG A 212 -3.38 21.65 15.01
CA ARG A 212 -4.21 22.53 15.84
C ARG A 212 -5.66 22.04 15.88
N VAL A 213 -6.25 21.72 14.72
CA VAL A 213 -7.62 21.16 14.68
C VAL A 213 -7.72 19.87 15.49
N ASP A 214 -6.78 18.95 15.29
CA ASP A 214 -6.78 17.67 16.00
C ASP A 214 -6.57 17.86 17.52
N SER A 215 -5.85 18.91 17.94
CA SER A 215 -5.57 19.24 19.34
C SER A 215 -6.77 19.91 20.05
N ALA A 216 -7.54 20.74 19.35
CA ALA A 216 -8.76 21.35 19.90
C ALA A 216 -9.80 20.31 20.33
N ARG A 217 -9.79 19.13 19.70
CA ARG A 217 -10.64 18.00 20.13
C ARG A 217 -10.18 17.39 21.46
N SER A 218 -8.87 17.36 21.73
CA SER A 218 -8.33 16.66 22.90
C SER A 218 -8.73 17.31 24.22
N THR A 219 -9.03 18.60 24.24
CA THR A 219 -9.53 19.29 25.44
C THR A 219 -10.97 18.91 25.76
N VAL A 220 -11.75 18.49 24.76
CA VAL A 220 -13.16 18.10 24.91
C VAL A 220 -13.32 16.61 25.26
N ASP A 221 -12.57 15.73 24.61
CA ASP A 221 -12.73 14.26 24.73
C ASP A 221 -12.04 13.63 25.97
N GLN A 222 -11.20 14.35 26.72
CA GLN A 222 -10.50 13.81 27.90
C GLN A 222 -11.44 13.41 29.06
N SER A 223 -12.71 13.83 29.03
CA SER A 223 -13.69 13.56 30.08
C SER A 223 -14.48 12.25 29.89
N LEU A 224 -14.40 11.60 28.72
CA LEU A 224 -15.17 10.40 28.41
C LEU A 224 -14.20 9.22 28.29
N GLY A 225 -14.20 8.31 29.27
CA GLY A 225 -13.26 7.19 29.45
C GLY A 225 -13.17 6.17 28.30
N GLY A 226 -12.72 6.63 27.13
CA GLY A 226 -12.57 5.88 25.90
C GLY A 226 -11.17 5.30 25.70
N ARG A 227 -11.04 4.54 24.61
CA ARG A 227 -9.81 3.87 24.16
C ARG A 227 -8.68 4.92 24.07
N LYS A 228 -7.57 4.71 24.80
CA LYS A 228 -6.39 5.59 24.75
C LYS A 228 -5.97 5.81 23.29
N PHE A 229 -5.94 7.06 22.85
CA PHE A 229 -5.45 7.41 21.52
C PHE A 229 -3.97 7.06 21.43
N LYS A 230 -3.57 6.35 20.38
CA LYS A 230 -2.15 6.10 20.09
C LYS A 230 -1.46 7.43 19.83
N ARG A 231 -0.24 7.60 20.37
CA ARG A 231 0.61 8.76 20.07
C ARG A 231 0.86 8.82 18.56
N ARG A 232 0.67 10.00 17.97
CA ARG A 232 0.91 10.26 16.55
C ARG A 232 2.28 10.87 16.38
N VAL A 233 3.06 10.35 15.43
CA VAL A 233 4.45 10.76 15.22
C VAL A 233 4.64 11.11 13.75
N GLU A 234 5.12 12.31 13.48
CA GLU A 234 5.42 12.73 12.13
C GLU A 234 6.67 12.01 11.60
N THR A 235 6.60 11.54 10.36
CA THR A 235 7.74 10.91 9.71
C THR A 235 8.31 11.79 8.60
N SER A 236 9.57 11.56 8.27
CA SER A 236 10.17 12.04 7.03
C SER A 236 9.66 11.28 5.79
N ARG A 237 8.94 10.17 5.98
CA ARG A 237 8.37 9.37 4.89
C ARG A 237 7.22 10.14 4.24
N LYS A 238 7.19 10.07 2.92
CA LYS A 238 6.24 10.78 2.07
C LYS A 238 5.25 9.78 1.46
N SER A 239 3.99 10.20 1.35
CA SER A 239 2.95 9.45 0.67
C SER A 239 3.22 9.48 -0.84
N GLN A 240 3.20 8.32 -1.49
CA GLN A 240 3.43 8.19 -2.95
C GLN A 240 2.23 8.63 -3.81
N ARG A 241 1.33 9.46 -3.25
CA ARG A 241 0.11 9.87 -3.95
C ARG A 241 0.39 10.98 -4.94
N SER A 242 -0.27 10.90 -6.09
CA SER A 242 -0.29 11.97 -7.09
C SER A 242 -0.96 13.23 -6.53
N THR A 243 -0.73 14.36 -7.20
CA THR A 243 -1.39 15.63 -6.91
C THR A 243 -2.75 15.68 -7.64
N PRO A 244 -3.90 15.62 -6.93
CA PRO A 244 -5.19 16.04 -7.42
C PRO A 244 -5.24 17.40 -8.07
N VAL A 245 -6.12 17.45 -9.05
CA VAL A 245 -6.42 18.57 -9.94
C VAL A 245 -7.33 19.56 -9.22
N GLY A 246 -7.24 20.84 -9.58
CA GLY A 246 -8.17 21.89 -9.10
C GLY A 246 -7.81 22.51 -7.75
N ILE A 247 -6.59 22.29 -7.25
CA ILE A 247 -6.15 22.85 -5.97
C ILE A 247 -5.52 24.23 -6.21
N PRO A 248 -5.89 25.25 -5.41
CA PRO A 248 -5.23 26.53 -5.49
C PRO A 248 -3.73 26.35 -5.21
N SER A 249 -2.89 26.96 -6.06
CA SER A 249 -1.44 26.80 -5.99
C SER A 249 -0.87 27.18 -4.62
N ALA A 250 -1.54 28.06 -3.88
CA ALA A 250 -1.16 28.48 -2.53
C ALA A 250 -1.15 27.32 -1.51
N PHE A 251 -1.87 26.24 -1.79
CA PHE A 251 -1.87 25.01 -0.98
C PHE A 251 -0.79 24.01 -1.42
N LEU A 252 -0.18 24.26 -2.59
CA LEU A 252 0.81 23.37 -3.19
C LEU A 252 2.23 23.73 -2.77
N SER A 253 3.03 22.69 -2.53
CA SER A 253 4.48 22.81 -2.35
C SER A 253 5.13 23.40 -3.60
N SER A 254 6.25 24.10 -3.44
CA SER A 254 7.04 24.63 -4.57
C SER A 254 7.37 23.55 -5.60
N ASN A 255 7.73 22.35 -5.13
CA ASN A 255 8.13 21.23 -5.98
C ASN A 255 6.98 20.62 -6.80
N SER A 256 5.70 20.91 -6.49
CA SER A 256 4.55 20.39 -7.22
C SER A 256 3.92 21.39 -8.19
N ARG A 257 4.44 22.63 -8.25
CA ARG A 257 3.93 23.70 -9.12
C ARG A 257 4.32 23.55 -10.58
N ASP A 258 5.48 22.95 -10.85
CA ASP A 258 6.04 22.87 -12.21
C ASP A 258 5.18 22.04 -13.18
N ALA A 259 4.22 21.26 -12.68
CA ALA A 259 3.33 20.44 -13.49
C ALA A 259 2.10 21.18 -14.06
N ASN A 260 1.74 22.38 -13.57
CA ASN A 260 0.43 23.01 -13.83
C ASN A 260 0.48 24.49 -14.30
N SER A 261 1.57 24.95 -14.93
CA SER A 261 1.75 26.39 -15.19
C SER A 261 0.89 26.96 -16.32
N ALA A 262 -0.23 27.60 -15.96
CA ALA A 262 -0.71 28.84 -16.56
C ALA A 262 -0.80 29.87 -15.43
N ARG A 263 0.01 30.94 -15.47
CA ARG A 263 0.10 31.96 -14.42
C ARG A 263 -1.01 33.00 -14.59
N ASP A 264 -1.69 33.34 -13.49
CA ASP A 264 -2.67 34.42 -13.40
C ASP A 264 -2.26 35.33 -12.22
N GLU A 265 -2.10 36.64 -12.45
CA GLU A 265 -1.53 37.61 -11.51
C GLU A 265 -2.38 37.80 -10.23
N ASN A 266 -3.68 37.53 -10.32
CA ASN A 266 -4.57 37.54 -9.14
C ASN A 266 -4.22 36.43 -8.13
N HIS A 267 -3.54 35.38 -8.58
CA HIS A 267 -3.18 34.21 -7.76
C HIS A 267 -2.07 34.53 -6.75
N ASP A 268 -1.11 35.36 -7.15
CA ASP A 268 0.04 35.71 -6.31
C ASP A 268 -0.36 36.60 -5.12
N GLN A 269 -1.39 37.45 -5.29
CA GLN A 269 -1.93 38.27 -4.21
C GLN A 269 -2.68 37.42 -3.16
N LEU A 270 -3.50 36.47 -3.62
CA LEU A 270 -4.23 35.55 -2.74
C LEU A 270 -3.26 34.65 -1.97
N GLU A 271 -2.21 34.15 -2.63
CA GLU A 271 -1.16 33.36 -2.01
C GLU A 271 -0.39 34.13 -0.92
N GLY A 272 -0.03 35.39 -1.22
CA GLY A 272 0.64 36.25 -0.24
C GLY A 272 -0.24 36.54 0.97
N ALA A 273 -1.55 36.75 0.77
CA ALA A 273 -2.51 36.94 1.86
C ALA A 273 -2.67 35.67 2.71
N LEU A 274 -2.79 34.51 2.07
CA LEU A 274 -2.85 33.19 2.70
C LEU A 274 -1.63 32.90 3.60
N LEU A 275 -0.43 33.14 3.07
CA LEU A 275 0.81 32.94 3.83
C LEU A 275 0.91 33.89 5.02
N ARG A 276 0.57 35.17 4.83
CA ARG A 276 0.56 36.16 5.92
C ARG A 276 -0.46 35.79 6.99
N PHE A 277 -1.63 35.31 6.61
CA PHE A 277 -2.66 34.87 7.55
C PHE A 277 -2.22 33.64 8.34
N VAL A 278 -1.73 32.60 7.67
CA VAL A 278 -1.21 31.39 8.34
C VAL A 278 -0.06 31.75 9.30
N HIS A 279 0.82 32.66 8.88
CA HIS A 279 1.92 33.15 9.72
C HIS A 279 1.45 34.01 10.90
N ALA A 280 0.47 34.90 10.70
CA ALA A 280 -0.10 35.73 11.76
C ALA A 280 -0.83 34.88 12.81
N VAL A 281 -1.63 33.91 12.35
CA VAL A 281 -2.28 32.91 13.21
C VAL A 281 -1.25 32.10 14.00
N PHE A 282 -0.11 31.77 13.37
CA PHE A 282 0.98 31.07 14.05
C PHE A 282 1.66 31.95 15.12
N CYS A 283 1.97 33.20 14.79
CA CYS A 283 2.66 34.12 15.70
C CYS A 283 1.81 34.55 16.91
N ASN A 284 0.53 34.87 16.71
CA ASN A 284 -0.35 35.29 17.82
C ASN A 284 -0.57 34.16 18.83
N TYR A 285 -0.65 32.91 18.39
CA TYR A 285 -0.94 31.78 19.29
C TYR A 285 0.29 31.21 20.01
N CYS A 286 1.48 31.25 19.39
CA CYS A 286 2.72 30.90 20.10
C CYS A 286 2.98 31.81 21.31
N LEU A 287 2.48 33.05 21.28
CA LEU A 287 2.60 34.00 22.38
C LEU A 287 1.60 33.73 23.53
N HIS A 288 0.45 33.10 23.27
CA HIS A 288 -0.56 32.82 24.30
C HIS A 288 -0.41 31.45 24.98
N MET A 289 0.36 30.52 24.41
CA MET A 289 0.65 29.21 25.03
C MET A 289 1.89 29.22 25.95
N GLN A 290 2.51 30.38 26.18
CA GLN A 290 3.63 30.56 27.12
C GLN A 290 3.25 31.27 28.44
N GLN A 291 1.96 31.54 28.66
CA GLN A 291 1.40 32.03 29.93
C GLN A 291 0.51 30.94 30.54
#